data_AF-A0A1M6I6Z2-F1
#
_entry.id   AF-A0A1M6I6Z2-F1
#
_cell.length_a   1.000
_cell.length_b   1.000
_cell.length_c   1.000
_cell.angle_alpha   90.00
_cell.angle_beta   90.00
_cell.angle_gamma   90.00
#
_symmetry.space_group_name_H-M   'P 1'
#
loop_
_entity.id
_entity.type
_entity.pdbx_description
1 polymer ?
#
loop_
_entity_poly.entity_id
_entity_poly.type
_entity_poly.pdbx_seq_one_letter_code
_entity_poly.pdbx_strand_id
1 'polypeptide(L)'
;PNDPDTDGDGIPDGQEVSDGTNPLDDCDSVGGTPLSTSDCDGDGISNGDEATLGTDPNDTDTDGDGISDGQEVTDGTNPLDDCDSVGGTPLATSDCDGDGISNGDEATL
;
A
#
# COMPACT_ATOMS: atom_id res chain seq x y z
N PRO A 1 -20.97 18.33 -16.29
CA PRO A 1 -19.71 17.89 -15.66
C PRO A 1 -18.64 18.96 -15.89
N ASN A 2 -18.07 19.49 -14.80
CA ASN A 2 -16.96 20.46 -14.90
C ASN A 2 -15.60 19.76 -14.88
N ASP A 3 -15.59 18.47 -14.55
CA ASP A 3 -14.52 17.52 -14.77
C ASP A 3 -15.12 16.34 -15.55
N PRO A 4 -14.54 15.90 -16.67
CA PRO A 4 -14.99 14.70 -17.38
C PRO A 4 -14.31 13.40 -16.92
N ASP A 5 -13.39 13.45 -15.95
CA ASP A 5 -12.60 12.34 -15.38
C ASP A 5 -12.38 12.69 -13.90
N THR A 6 -13.33 12.32 -13.04
CA THR A 6 -13.47 12.92 -11.70
C THR A 6 -12.52 12.33 -10.66
N ASP A 7 -12.13 11.08 -10.78
CA ASP A 7 -11.10 10.44 -9.95
C ASP A 7 -9.70 10.56 -10.55
N GLY A 8 -9.58 10.87 -11.84
CA GLY A 8 -8.30 11.17 -12.49
C GLY A 8 -7.51 9.92 -12.87
N ASP A 9 -8.16 8.76 -12.97
CA ASP A 9 -7.53 7.49 -13.36
C ASP A 9 -7.23 7.42 -14.88
N GLY A 10 -7.74 8.39 -15.65
CA GLY A 10 -7.57 8.50 -17.11
C GLY A 10 -8.70 7.83 -17.91
N ILE A 11 -9.73 7.31 -17.23
CA ILE A 11 -10.99 6.83 -17.78
C ILE A 11 -12.05 7.91 -17.58
N PRO A 12 -12.67 8.44 -18.65
CA PRO A 12 -13.69 9.48 -18.46
C PRO A 12 -14.95 8.97 -17.73
N ASP A 13 -15.56 9.80 -16.89
CA ASP A 13 -16.81 9.51 -16.13
C ASP A 13 -17.88 8.80 -16.98
N GLY A 14 -18.03 9.25 -18.23
CA GLY A 14 -19.03 8.73 -19.15
C GLY A 14 -18.76 7.29 -19.60
N GLN A 15 -17.48 6.92 -19.70
CA GLN A 15 -17.04 5.56 -20.01
C GLN A 15 -17.28 4.65 -18.81
N GLU A 16 -16.91 5.09 -17.61
CA GLU A 16 -17.11 4.34 -16.36
C GLU A 16 -18.59 4.07 -16.07
N VAL A 17 -19.45 5.09 -16.21
CA VAL A 17 -20.90 4.91 -16.13
C VAL A 17 -21.42 3.92 -17.19
N SER A 18 -20.80 3.89 -18.37
CA SER A 18 -21.17 2.94 -19.43
C SER A 18 -20.71 1.52 -19.13
N ASP A 19 -19.57 1.37 -18.45
CA ASP A 19 -18.98 0.09 -18.06
C ASP A 19 -19.53 -0.43 -16.71
N GLY A 20 -20.25 0.42 -15.98
CA GLY A 20 -20.88 0.07 -14.70
C GLY A 20 -19.96 0.18 -13.50
N THR A 21 -18.87 0.94 -13.63
CA THR A 21 -17.94 1.29 -12.55
C THR A 21 -18.28 2.67 -11.96
N ASN A 22 -17.54 3.09 -10.93
CA ASN A 22 -17.78 4.30 -10.16
C ASN A 22 -16.82 5.44 -10.55
N PRO A 23 -17.33 6.55 -11.17
CA PRO A 23 -16.52 7.72 -11.58
C PRO A 23 -15.79 8.51 -10.50
N LEU A 24 -15.82 8.04 -9.27
CA LEU A 24 -15.27 8.73 -8.11
C LEU A 24 -14.25 7.85 -7.37
N ASP A 25 -13.81 6.76 -8.00
CA ASP A 25 -13.07 5.67 -7.39
C ASP A 25 -12.12 5.07 -8.42
N ASP A 26 -10.87 5.54 -8.38
CA ASP A 26 -9.80 5.14 -9.30
C ASP A 26 -9.41 3.66 -9.19
N CYS A 27 -9.91 2.98 -8.16
CA CYS A 27 -9.75 1.54 -7.93
C CYS A 27 -10.91 0.73 -8.51
N ASP A 28 -12.02 1.36 -8.89
CA ASP A 28 -13.16 0.72 -9.52
C ASP A 28 -13.09 0.86 -11.05
N SER A 29 -12.29 0.00 -11.68
CA SER A 29 -12.04 0.02 -13.13
C SER A 29 -12.63 -1.22 -13.84
N VAL A 30 -12.71 -1.21 -15.19
CA VAL A 30 -13.38 -2.27 -15.98
C VAL A 30 -12.87 -3.67 -15.62
N GLY A 31 -13.75 -4.51 -15.07
CA GLY A 31 -13.42 -5.85 -14.58
C GLY A 31 -13.10 -5.92 -13.08
N GLY A 32 -13.23 -4.82 -12.35
CA GLY A 32 -12.92 -4.70 -10.93
C GLY A 32 -11.43 -4.74 -10.63
N THR A 33 -10.61 -4.41 -11.61
CA THR A 33 -9.14 -4.38 -11.47
C THR A 33 -8.69 -2.93 -11.59
N PRO A 34 -8.13 -2.34 -10.52
CA PRO A 34 -7.51 -1.02 -10.57
C PRO A 34 -6.45 -0.91 -11.66
N LEU A 35 -6.22 0.31 -12.15
CA LEU A 35 -5.09 0.57 -13.04
C LEU A 35 -3.78 0.45 -12.27
N SER A 36 -2.69 0.12 -12.98
CA SER A 36 -1.34 0.10 -12.39
C SER A 36 -0.84 1.48 -11.96
N THR A 37 -1.55 2.54 -12.38
CA THR A 37 -1.24 3.94 -12.05
C THR A 37 -2.10 4.47 -10.92
N SER A 38 -3.14 3.75 -10.50
CA SER A 38 -3.93 4.08 -9.31
C SER A 38 -3.12 3.78 -8.04
N ASP A 39 -3.49 4.39 -6.93
CA ASP A 39 -2.87 4.27 -5.60
C ASP A 39 -4.01 3.92 -4.62
N CYS A 40 -4.29 2.63 -4.50
CA CYS A 40 -5.59 2.17 -3.99
C CYS A 40 -5.72 2.16 -2.47
N ASP A 41 -4.61 2.14 -1.77
CA ASP A 41 -4.55 2.29 -0.32
C ASP A 41 -4.19 3.73 0.10
N GLY A 42 -3.69 4.55 -0.84
CA GLY A 42 -3.41 5.95 -0.64
C GLY A 42 -2.11 6.21 0.11
N ASP A 43 -1.14 5.30 0.03
CA ASP A 43 0.13 5.38 0.73
C ASP A 43 1.20 6.20 -0.03
N GLY A 44 0.92 6.52 -1.30
CA GLY A 44 1.78 7.30 -2.18
C GLY A 44 2.61 6.47 -3.17
N ILE A 45 2.41 5.15 -3.22
CA ILE A 45 2.96 4.24 -4.23
C ILE A 45 1.83 3.82 -5.18
N SER A 46 2.12 3.73 -6.47
CA SER A 46 1.13 3.20 -7.43
C SER A 46 1.05 1.68 -7.34
N ASN A 47 -0.13 1.10 -7.58
CA ASN A 47 -0.36 -0.35 -7.57
C ASN A 47 0.67 -1.13 -8.42
N GLY A 48 1.13 -0.54 -9.53
CA GLY A 48 2.15 -1.14 -10.40
C GLY A 48 3.56 -1.10 -9.82
N ASP A 49 3.90 -0.03 -9.11
CA ASP A 49 5.17 0.08 -8.39
C ASP A 49 5.18 -0.83 -7.16
N GLU A 50 4.07 -0.90 -6.43
CA GLU A 50 3.88 -1.85 -5.32
C GLU A 50 4.04 -3.30 -5.75
N ALA A 51 3.40 -3.69 -6.87
CA ALA A 51 3.60 -5.02 -7.44
C ALA A 51 5.07 -5.30 -7.83
N THR A 52 5.86 -4.25 -8.08
CA THR A 52 7.30 -4.37 -8.37
C THR A 52 8.14 -4.46 -7.10
N LEU A 53 7.73 -3.76 -6.03
CA LEU A 53 8.35 -3.81 -4.70
C LEU A 53 8.00 -5.11 -3.95
N GLY A 54 6.83 -5.67 -4.21
CA GLY A 54 6.28 -6.84 -3.54
C GLY A 54 5.30 -6.51 -2.41
N THR A 55 4.90 -5.25 -2.28
CA THR A 55 3.89 -4.76 -1.31
C THR A 55 2.46 -5.07 -1.78
N ASP A 56 1.47 -4.97 -0.88
CA ASP A 56 0.06 -5.20 -1.21
C ASP A 56 -0.63 -3.87 -1.59
N PRO A 57 -1.11 -3.72 -2.84
CA PRO A 57 -1.74 -2.49 -3.33
C PRO A 57 -3.09 -2.11 -2.69
N ASN A 58 -3.47 -2.78 -1.61
CA ASN A 58 -4.67 -2.48 -0.83
C ASN A 58 -4.35 -2.39 0.67
N ASP A 59 -3.07 -2.40 1.06
CA ASP A 59 -2.63 -2.36 2.44
C ASP A 59 -1.47 -1.39 2.59
N THR A 60 -1.76 -0.24 3.20
CA THR A 60 -0.80 0.87 3.31
C THR A 60 0.49 0.51 4.04
N ASP A 61 0.53 -0.60 4.79
CA ASP A 61 1.62 -1.03 5.68
C ASP A 61 1.73 -2.57 5.58
N THR A 62 2.48 -3.04 4.58
CA THR A 62 2.47 -4.45 4.18
C THR A 62 3.10 -5.37 5.24
N ASP A 63 4.12 -4.91 5.96
CA ASP A 63 4.78 -5.69 7.01
C ASP A 63 4.19 -5.49 8.41
N GLY A 64 3.34 -4.48 8.59
CA GLY A 64 2.50 -4.28 9.76
C GLY A 64 3.23 -3.65 10.94
N ASP A 65 4.34 -2.95 10.70
CA ASP A 65 5.15 -2.33 11.74
C ASP A 65 4.63 -0.94 12.18
N GLY A 66 3.63 -0.41 11.46
CA GLY A 66 2.97 0.86 11.72
C GLY A 66 3.50 2.03 10.90
N ILE A 67 4.42 1.82 9.96
CA ILE A 67 4.87 2.79 8.96
C ILE A 67 4.31 2.36 7.59
N SER A 68 3.86 3.33 6.80
CA SER A 68 3.31 3.00 5.49
C SER A 68 4.41 2.68 4.46
N ASP A 69 4.15 1.79 3.52
CA ASP A 69 5.15 1.34 2.53
C ASP A 69 5.75 2.54 1.76
N GLY A 70 4.92 3.51 1.37
CA GLY A 70 5.33 4.76 0.72
C GLY A 70 6.24 5.64 1.57
N GLN A 71 6.06 5.62 2.90
CA GLN A 71 6.93 6.34 3.83
C GLN A 71 8.27 5.62 3.97
N GLU A 72 8.28 4.29 4.03
CA GLU A 72 9.50 3.49 4.10
C GLU A 72 10.34 3.61 2.83
N VAL A 73 9.72 3.56 1.65
CA VAL A 73 10.38 3.83 0.37
C VAL A 73 11.00 5.24 0.36
N THR A 74 10.31 6.23 0.95
CA THR A 74 10.81 7.61 1.06
C THR A 74 12.00 7.71 2.03
N ASP A 75 11.96 6.99 3.14
CA ASP A 75 13.03 6.93 4.14
C ASP A 75 14.20 6.02 3.73
N GLY A 76 14.01 5.21 2.70
CA GLY A 76 15.00 4.28 2.15
C GLY A 76 15.12 3.00 2.97
N THR A 77 14.07 2.63 3.69
CA THR A 77 13.93 1.36 4.41
C THR A 77 13.16 0.32 3.56
N ASN A 78 12.91 -0.88 4.10
CA ASN A 78 12.33 -1.98 3.34
C ASN A 78 10.88 -2.26 3.79
N PRO A 79 9.86 -1.99 2.95
CA PRO A 79 8.44 -2.12 3.31
C PRO A 79 7.92 -3.57 3.43
N LEU A 80 8.83 -4.52 3.57
CA LEU A 80 8.54 -5.95 3.67
C LEU A 80 9.30 -6.57 4.85
N ASP A 81 9.89 -5.74 5.70
CA ASP A 81 10.75 -6.12 6.81
C ASP A 81 10.51 -5.18 7.98
N ASP A 82 9.64 -5.62 8.90
CA ASP A 82 9.22 -4.88 10.08
C ASP A 82 10.37 -4.50 11.03
N CYS A 83 11.55 -5.08 10.84
CA CYS A 83 12.78 -4.73 11.57
C CYS A 83 13.59 -3.60 10.90
N ASP A 84 13.30 -3.25 9.66
CA ASP A 84 13.96 -2.22 8.87
C ASP A 84 12.99 -1.06 8.61
N SER A 85 12.76 -0.22 9.62
CA SER A 85 11.94 0.99 9.50
C SER A 85 12.46 2.15 10.36
N VAL A 86 12.00 3.38 10.07
CA VAL A 86 12.32 4.57 10.87
C VAL A 86 11.13 4.98 11.74
N GLY A 87 11.14 4.50 12.98
CA GLY A 87 10.15 4.88 13.99
C GLY A 87 8.90 4.00 14.03
N GLY A 88 8.89 2.90 13.26
CA GLY A 88 7.93 1.82 13.40
C GLY A 88 8.16 0.99 14.65
N THR A 89 7.29 0.00 14.85
CA THR A 89 7.35 -0.97 15.93
C THR A 89 7.40 -2.36 15.33
N PRO A 90 8.56 -3.02 15.36
CA PRO A 90 8.68 -4.39 14.87
C PRO A 90 7.67 -5.31 15.55
N LEU A 91 7.18 -6.29 14.78
CA LEU A 91 6.20 -7.25 15.25
C LEU A 91 6.75 -8.05 16.43
N ALA A 92 5.86 -8.37 17.36
CA ALA A 92 6.18 -9.22 18.50
C ALA A 92 6.65 -10.62 18.10
N THR A 93 6.33 -11.06 16.88
CA THR A 93 6.73 -12.37 16.34
C THR A 93 8.12 -12.38 15.70
N SER A 94 8.68 -11.21 15.40
CA SER A 94 9.97 -11.06 14.73
C SER A 94 11.12 -11.14 15.73
N ASP A 95 12.32 -11.46 15.23
CA ASP A 95 13.58 -11.56 15.98
C ASP A 95 14.58 -10.61 15.30
N CYS A 96 14.48 -9.33 15.63
CA CYS A 96 15.23 -8.28 14.91
C CYS A 96 16.70 -8.21 15.31
N ASP A 97 17.07 -8.75 16.47
CA ASP A 97 18.47 -8.76 16.94
C ASP A 97 19.18 -10.10 16.64
N GLY A 98 18.43 -11.12 16.23
CA GLY A 98 18.92 -12.40 15.72
C GLY A 98 19.45 -13.33 16.81
N ASP A 99 18.98 -13.18 18.04
CA ASP A 99 19.43 -13.98 19.18
C ASP A 99 18.67 -15.31 19.33
N GLY A 100 17.59 -15.50 18.56
CA GLY A 100 16.73 -16.68 18.55
C GLY A 100 15.53 -16.61 19.48
N ILE A 101 15.26 -15.45 20.09
CA ILE A 101 14.07 -15.13 20.89
C ILE A 101 13.27 -14.05 20.17
N SER A 102 11.94 -14.17 20.15
CA SER A 102 11.09 -13.15 19.52
C SER A 102 10.99 -11.89 20.39
N ASN A 103 10.81 -10.73 19.77
CA ASN A 103 10.58 -9.44 20.44
C ASN A 103 9.48 -9.54 21.52
N GLY A 104 8.42 -10.32 21.25
CA GLY A 104 7.31 -10.55 22.16
C GLY A 104 7.66 -11.42 23.37
N ASP A 105 8.54 -12.41 23.20
CA ASP A 105 9.03 -13.25 24.29
C ASP A 105 9.99 -12.46 25.18
N GLU A 106 10.87 -11.62 24.60
CA GLU A 106 11.80 -10.76 25.33
C GLU A 106 11.09 -9.73 26.22
N ALA A 107 9.98 -9.17 25.75
CA ALA A 107 9.17 -8.21 26.52
C ALA A 107 8.63 -8.77 27.85
N THR A 108 8.70 -10.09 28.05
CA THR A 108 8.23 -10.79 29.25
C THR A 108 9.35 -11.26 30.19
N LEU A 109 10.61 -11.06 29.83
CA LEU A 109 11.80 -11.42 30.62
C LEU A 109 12.24 -10.29 31.57
#